data_AF-A0A4Y7Q772-F1
#
_entry.id   AF-A0A4Y7Q772-F1
#
_cell.length_a   1.000
_cell.length_b   1.000
_cell.length_c   1.000
_cell.angle_alpha   90.00
_cell.angle_beta   90.00
_cell.angle_gamma   90.00
#
_symmetry.space_group_name_H-M   'P 1'
#
loop_
_entity.id
_entity.type
_entity.pdbx_description
1 polymer ?
#
loop_
_entity_poly.entity_id
_entity_poly.type
_entity_poly.pdbx_seq_one_letter_code
_entity_poly.pdbx_strand_id
1 'polypeptide(L)'
;MVASSTPVPSTLAQLLVLLEGLQSTKYLLVACFCLLCYEYLLTLPEEKSIQYIVLVVFFVCLAVALTVFGVITADDIAVILPTPLNGCFDTGSKAHLFWVILVPTFATYGQAMETVLFVLTLVRAVRPIHKGQDNPLLKCLVRDGTIFYLAVVVCVGFAAIGGALPFKNISLPAVFSGFVPAVLSILSNRLLFNLHSLAAEMARQPTFILNNLELSRLDLRKGGTDTEFFVDCNADDLDIVDRPLKSARGPRISITGTIWSSPLEKGDWDKGDWF
;
A
#
# COMPACT_ATOMS: atom_id res chain seq x y z
N MET A 1 4.40 -5.07 64.17
CA MET A 1 4.63 -5.61 62.81
C MET A 1 3.89 -4.70 61.84
N VAL A 2 4.62 -3.83 61.15
CA VAL A 2 4.07 -2.85 60.20
C VAL A 2 4.24 -3.44 58.81
N ALA A 3 3.13 -3.75 58.14
CA ALA A 3 3.14 -4.23 56.76
C ALA A 3 3.53 -3.06 55.83
N SER A 4 4.69 -3.16 55.18
CA SER A 4 5.12 -2.16 54.21
C SER A 4 4.30 -2.29 52.93
N SER A 5 3.41 -1.32 52.68
CA SER A 5 2.72 -1.16 51.40
C SER A 5 3.73 -0.70 50.35
N THR A 6 4.33 -1.65 49.63
CA THR A 6 5.16 -1.34 48.47
C THR A 6 4.29 -0.82 47.32
N PRO A 7 4.68 0.28 46.64
CA PRO A 7 3.93 0.83 45.52
C PRO A 7 4.09 -0.04 44.26
N VAL A 8 3.05 -0.81 43.92
CA VAL A 8 2.96 -1.69 42.74
C VAL A 8 2.31 -1.06 41.46
N PRO A 9 1.88 0.22 41.36
CA PRO A 9 1.05 0.65 40.22
C PRO A 9 1.80 0.83 38.89
N SER A 10 3.11 1.04 38.87
CA SER A 10 3.84 1.38 37.63
C SER A 10 4.11 0.19 36.71
N THR A 11 4.35 -1.00 37.25
CA THR A 11 4.62 -2.22 36.47
C THR A 11 3.36 -2.74 35.78
N LEU A 12 2.21 -2.63 36.43
CA LEU A 12 0.93 -3.10 35.91
C LEU A 12 0.47 -2.26 34.70
N ALA A 13 0.69 -0.93 34.74
CA ALA A 13 0.42 -0.06 33.61
C ALA A 13 1.28 -0.40 32.38
N GLN A 14 2.57 -0.72 32.58
CA GLN A 14 3.47 -1.12 31.48
C GLN A 14 3.05 -2.46 30.85
N LEU A 15 2.58 -3.40 31.65
CA LEU A 15 2.16 -4.73 31.20
C LEU A 15 0.86 -4.66 30.39
N LEU A 16 -0.06 -3.78 30.79
CA LEU A 16 -1.32 -3.55 30.09
C LEU A 16 -1.08 -2.95 28.69
N VAL A 17 -0.18 -1.97 28.60
CA VAL A 17 0.25 -1.38 27.30
C VAL A 17 0.90 -2.44 26.40
N LEU A 18 1.68 -3.36 26.98
CA LEU A 18 2.30 -4.48 26.23
C LEU A 18 1.25 -5.46 25.68
N LEU A 19 0.27 -5.86 26.50
CA LEU A 19 -0.82 -6.75 26.10
C LEU A 19 -1.70 -6.14 25.01
N GLU A 20 -2.04 -4.86 25.15
CA GLU A 20 -2.81 -4.12 24.16
C GLU A 20 -2.04 -4.00 22.83
N GLY A 21 -0.74 -3.75 22.89
CA GLY A 21 0.14 -3.76 21.72
C GLY A 21 0.17 -5.13 21.02
N LEU A 22 0.20 -6.22 21.79
CA LEU A 22 0.25 -7.58 21.24
C LEU A 22 -1.07 -7.96 20.56
N GLN A 23 -2.21 -7.56 21.14
CA GLN A 23 -3.53 -7.75 20.53
C GLN A 23 -3.69 -6.89 19.27
N SER A 24 -3.25 -5.63 19.30
CA SER A 24 -3.26 -4.75 18.13
C SER A 24 -2.42 -5.30 16.98
N THR A 25 -1.26 -5.89 17.29
CA THR A 25 -0.37 -6.50 16.28
C THR A 25 -1.05 -7.67 15.54
N LYS A 26 -1.90 -8.45 16.22
CA LYS A 26 -2.67 -9.54 15.58
C LYS A 26 -3.63 -9.00 14.51
N TYR A 27 -4.39 -7.97 14.85
CA TYR A 27 -5.34 -7.36 13.91
C TYR A 27 -4.62 -6.66 12.76
N LEU A 28 -3.50 -5.99 13.04
CA LEU A 28 -2.67 -5.37 12.02
C LEU A 28 -2.14 -6.41 11.02
N LEU A 29 -1.69 -7.57 11.50
CA LEU A 29 -1.17 -8.64 10.65
C LEU A 29 -2.26 -9.21 9.73
N VAL A 30 -3.48 -9.40 10.25
CA VAL A 30 -4.64 -9.84 9.46
C VAL A 30 -5.04 -8.76 8.44
N ALA A 31 -5.03 -7.48 8.80
CA ALA A 31 -5.35 -6.40 7.88
C ALA A 31 -4.30 -6.26 6.76
N CYS A 32 -3.01 -6.32 7.10
CA CYS A 32 -1.91 -6.38 6.13
C CYS A 32 -2.03 -7.61 5.22
N PHE A 33 -2.44 -8.76 5.76
CA PHE A 33 -2.72 -9.96 4.97
C PHE A 33 -3.83 -9.72 3.94
N CYS A 34 -4.95 -9.12 4.34
CA CYS A 34 -6.06 -8.80 3.43
C CYS A 34 -5.63 -7.81 2.34
N LEU A 35 -4.84 -6.79 2.69
CA LEU A 35 -4.31 -5.80 1.73
C LEU A 35 -3.33 -6.44 0.74
N LEU A 36 -2.40 -7.28 1.21
CA LEU A 36 -1.49 -8.04 0.35
C LEU A 36 -2.26 -8.94 -0.62
N CYS A 37 -3.28 -9.66 -0.14
CA CYS A 37 -4.13 -10.48 -1.00
C CYS A 37 -4.87 -9.62 -2.04
N TYR A 38 -5.38 -8.46 -1.64
CA TYR A 38 -6.10 -7.56 -2.53
C TYR A 38 -5.21 -6.95 -3.61
N GLU A 39 -4.05 -6.39 -3.21
CA GLU A 39 -3.07 -5.81 -4.12
C GLU A 39 -2.57 -6.89 -5.10
N TYR A 40 -2.37 -8.11 -4.61
CA TYR A 40 -2.01 -9.26 -5.43
C TYR A 40 -3.08 -9.63 -6.46
N LEU A 41 -4.36 -9.66 -6.05
CA LEU A 41 -5.47 -9.91 -6.96
C LEU A 41 -5.57 -8.85 -8.07
N LEU A 42 -5.18 -7.61 -7.77
CA LEU A 42 -5.19 -6.51 -8.74
C LEU A 42 -3.99 -6.49 -9.69
N THR A 43 -2.82 -7.01 -9.27
CA THR A 43 -1.56 -6.77 -10.00
C THR A 43 -1.39 -7.65 -11.26
N LEU A 44 -2.15 -8.75 -11.40
CA LEU A 44 -1.89 -9.79 -12.41
C LEU A 44 -3.15 -10.32 -13.12
N PRO A 45 -3.89 -9.50 -13.89
CA PRO A 45 -5.02 -10.03 -14.66
C PRO A 45 -4.59 -10.97 -15.81
N GLU A 46 -3.40 -10.79 -16.39
CA GLU A 46 -2.99 -11.49 -17.61
C GLU A 46 -2.21 -12.80 -17.39
N GLU A 47 -1.47 -12.96 -16.28
CA GLU A 47 -0.57 -14.11 -16.08
C GLU A 47 -1.00 -15.00 -14.92
N LYS A 48 -2.11 -15.72 -15.13
CA LYS A 48 -2.75 -16.60 -14.12
C LYS A 48 -1.80 -17.64 -13.51
N SER A 49 -0.80 -18.13 -14.26
CA SER A 49 0.13 -19.16 -13.81
C SER A 49 1.11 -18.65 -12.74
N ILE A 50 1.69 -17.48 -12.95
CA ILE A 50 2.60 -16.85 -11.97
C ILE A 50 1.79 -16.47 -10.73
N GLN A 51 0.54 -16.02 -10.94
CA GLN A 51 -0.39 -15.72 -9.86
C GLN A 51 -0.78 -16.95 -9.02
N TYR A 52 -0.78 -18.15 -9.60
CA TYR A 52 -1.05 -19.34 -8.79
C TYR A 52 0.18 -19.73 -7.96
N ILE A 53 1.38 -19.72 -8.57
CA ILE A 53 2.62 -20.12 -7.90
C ILE A 53 2.91 -19.24 -6.68
N VAL A 54 2.86 -17.92 -6.84
CA VAL A 54 3.18 -16.99 -5.74
C VAL A 54 2.13 -17.08 -4.63
N LEU A 55 0.86 -17.30 -4.96
CA LEU A 55 -0.21 -17.52 -3.98
C LEU A 55 0.01 -18.82 -3.19
N VAL A 56 0.36 -19.92 -3.86
CA VAL A 56 0.66 -21.19 -3.19
C VAL A 56 1.87 -21.03 -2.26
N VAL A 57 2.96 -20.41 -2.72
CA VAL A 57 4.15 -20.14 -1.89
C VAL A 57 3.78 -19.29 -0.66
N PHE A 58 2.91 -18.30 -0.85
CA PHE A 58 2.43 -17.45 0.23
C PHE A 58 1.60 -18.22 1.26
N PHE A 59 0.63 -19.04 0.84
CA PHE A 59 -0.17 -19.87 1.75
C PHE A 59 0.67 -20.91 2.49
N VAL A 60 1.67 -21.51 1.82
CA VAL A 60 2.62 -22.42 2.47
C VAL A 60 3.42 -21.68 3.53
N CYS A 61 3.93 -20.48 3.23
CA CYS A 61 4.64 -19.66 4.20
C CYS A 61 3.77 -19.28 5.41
N LEU A 62 2.51 -18.91 5.17
CA LEU A 62 1.55 -18.59 6.21
C LEU A 62 1.25 -19.81 7.11
N ALA A 63 1.04 -20.99 6.51
CA ALA A 63 0.80 -22.21 7.26
C ALA A 63 2.01 -22.60 8.13
N VAL A 64 3.24 -22.46 7.60
CA VAL A 64 4.47 -22.66 8.39
C VAL A 64 4.55 -21.66 9.55
N ALA A 65 4.27 -20.37 9.32
CA ALA A 65 4.29 -19.38 10.38
C ALA A 65 3.24 -19.67 11.47
N LEU A 66 2.01 -20.03 11.09
CA LEU A 66 0.93 -20.36 12.03
C LEU A 66 1.19 -21.65 12.80
N THR A 67 1.76 -22.67 12.16
CA THR A 67 2.10 -23.94 12.83
C THR A 67 3.23 -23.75 13.83
N VAL A 68 4.28 -23.02 13.44
CA VAL A 68 5.39 -22.67 14.34
C VAL A 68 4.87 -21.84 15.52
N PHE A 69 4.06 -20.81 15.25
CA PHE A 69 3.42 -20.01 16.29
C PHE A 69 2.55 -20.86 17.22
N GLY A 70 1.72 -21.74 16.64
CA GLY A 70 0.83 -22.65 17.35
C GLY A 70 1.58 -23.59 18.29
N VAL A 71 2.67 -24.20 17.82
CA VAL A 71 3.51 -25.11 18.63
C VAL A 71 4.11 -24.37 19.83
N ILE A 72 4.63 -23.17 19.65
CA ILE A 72 5.19 -22.37 20.75
C ILE A 72 4.10 -22.04 21.77
N THR A 73 2.94 -21.58 21.29
CA THR A 73 1.84 -21.23 22.19
C THR A 73 1.19 -22.43 22.87
N ALA A 74 1.33 -23.64 22.30
CA ALA A 74 0.80 -24.87 22.89
C ALA A 74 1.70 -25.41 24.01
N ASP A 75 3.01 -25.14 23.96
CA ASP A 75 3.99 -25.58 24.96
C ASP A 75 4.05 -24.65 26.20
N ASP A 76 3.46 -23.46 26.14
CA ASP A 76 3.44 -22.52 27.26
C ASP A 76 2.33 -22.83 28.27
N ILE A 77 2.76 -23.42 29.39
CA ILE A 77 1.97 -23.68 30.61
C ILE A 77 1.45 -22.36 31.19
N ALA A 78 0.15 -22.27 31.43
CA ALA A 78 -0.51 -21.12 32.04
C ALA A 78 0.10 -20.77 33.42
N VAL A 79 0.88 -19.69 33.50
CA VAL A 79 1.26 -19.08 34.78
C VAL A 79 0.12 -18.17 35.21
N ILE A 80 -0.46 -18.46 36.37
CA ILE A 80 -1.55 -17.70 36.97
C ILE A 80 -0.96 -16.36 37.45
N LEU A 81 -1.14 -15.29 36.68
CA LEU A 81 -0.90 -13.94 37.19
C LEU A 81 -1.96 -13.58 38.25
N PRO A 82 -1.60 -12.82 39.30
CA PRO A 82 -2.55 -12.39 40.33
C PRO A 82 -3.65 -11.50 39.72
N THR A 83 -4.89 -11.77 40.12
CA THR A 83 -6.08 -11.03 39.71
C THR A 83 -5.88 -9.51 39.87
N PRO A 84 -6.28 -8.67 38.88
CA PRO A 84 -7.22 -8.95 37.80
C PRO A 84 -6.61 -9.26 36.41
N LEU A 85 -5.28 -9.31 36.25
CA LEU A 85 -4.63 -9.43 34.94
C LEU A 85 -4.07 -10.82 34.70
N ASN A 86 -4.89 -11.74 34.22
CA ASN A 86 -4.42 -13.07 33.80
C ASN A 86 -3.67 -12.96 32.46
N GLY A 87 -2.34 -12.98 32.50
CA GLY A 87 -1.47 -13.09 31.32
C GLY A 87 -0.44 -14.20 31.51
N CYS A 88 0.01 -14.83 30.42
CA CYS A 88 1.08 -15.84 30.46
C CYS A 88 2.32 -15.22 29.81
N PHE A 89 3.40 -14.97 30.57
CA PHE A 89 4.68 -14.52 30.03
C PHE A 89 5.79 -15.44 30.55
N ASP A 90 6.34 -16.26 29.65
CA ASP A 90 7.49 -17.10 29.97
C ASP A 90 8.73 -16.22 30.18
N THR A 91 9.23 -16.21 31.43
CA THR A 91 10.52 -15.58 31.78
C THR A 91 11.67 -16.58 31.72
N GLY A 92 11.40 -17.81 31.24
CA GLY A 92 12.29 -18.95 31.25
C GLY A 92 13.50 -18.83 30.31
N SER A 93 14.50 -19.64 30.65
CA SER A 93 15.81 -19.88 29.99
C SER A 93 15.78 -20.11 28.47
N LYS A 94 14.59 -20.17 27.85
CA LYS A 94 14.36 -20.39 26.42
C LYS A 94 14.23 -19.11 25.59
N ALA A 95 14.65 -17.94 26.09
CA ALA A 95 14.65 -16.69 25.32
C ALA A 95 15.37 -16.78 23.94
N HIS A 96 16.30 -17.73 23.79
CA HIS A 96 16.98 -18.01 22.52
C HIS A 96 16.08 -18.70 21.48
N LEU A 97 15.04 -19.45 21.89
CA LEU A 97 14.08 -20.08 20.98
C LEU A 97 13.21 -19.03 20.29
N PHE A 98 12.87 -17.94 20.99
CA PHE A 98 12.15 -16.83 20.38
C PHE A 98 12.90 -16.25 19.18
N TRP A 99 14.23 -16.19 19.23
CA TRP A 99 15.09 -15.78 18.10
C TRP A 99 15.03 -16.75 16.92
N VAL A 100 15.04 -18.05 17.19
CA VAL A 100 14.94 -19.08 16.14
C VAL A 100 13.61 -19.02 15.40
N ILE A 101 12.56 -18.45 16.01
CA ILE A 101 11.26 -18.26 15.38
C ILE A 101 11.13 -16.89 14.73
N LEU A 102 11.62 -15.83 15.37
CA LEU A 102 11.53 -14.48 14.83
C LEU A 102 12.42 -14.31 13.59
N VAL A 103 13.65 -14.85 13.61
CA VAL A 103 14.63 -14.61 12.55
C VAL A 103 14.20 -15.20 11.20
N PRO A 104 13.76 -16.46 11.08
CA PRO A 104 13.38 -17.00 9.76
C PRO A 104 12.14 -16.32 9.19
N THR A 105 11.18 -16.00 10.07
CA THR A 105 9.91 -15.41 9.67
C THR A 105 10.09 -13.98 9.17
N PHE A 106 10.93 -13.17 9.85
CA PHE A 106 11.20 -11.80 9.45
C PHE A 106 12.29 -11.69 8.38
N ALA A 107 13.45 -12.32 8.58
CA ALA A 107 14.64 -12.04 7.77
C ALA A 107 14.68 -12.82 6.44
N THR A 108 14.26 -14.08 6.42
CA THR A 108 14.43 -14.93 5.22
C THR A 108 13.17 -15.09 4.39
N TYR A 109 12.00 -15.33 5.00
CA TYR A 109 10.79 -15.63 4.21
C TYR A 109 9.91 -14.39 4.01
N GLY A 110 9.60 -13.64 5.08
CA GLY A 110 8.76 -12.45 4.99
C GLY A 110 9.39 -11.35 4.15
N GLN A 111 10.62 -10.95 4.49
CA GLN A 111 11.30 -9.88 3.78
C GLN A 111 11.61 -10.26 2.32
N ALA A 112 11.96 -11.51 2.02
CA ALA A 112 12.17 -11.93 0.65
C ALA A 112 10.89 -11.83 -0.20
N MET A 113 9.74 -12.23 0.34
CA MET A 113 8.46 -12.13 -0.39
C MET A 113 8.06 -10.69 -0.64
N GLU A 114 8.17 -9.81 0.37
CA GLU A 114 7.88 -8.38 0.22
C GLU A 114 8.86 -7.71 -0.75
N THR A 115 10.14 -8.10 -0.70
CA THR A 115 11.17 -7.64 -1.66
C THR A 115 10.84 -8.09 -3.08
N VAL A 116 10.49 -9.36 -3.28
CA VAL A 116 10.13 -9.88 -4.59
C VAL A 116 8.89 -9.17 -5.13
N LEU A 117 7.87 -8.98 -4.31
CA LEU A 117 6.67 -8.25 -4.68
C LEU A 117 7.02 -6.82 -5.11
N PHE A 118 7.82 -6.12 -4.30
CA PHE A 118 8.25 -4.76 -4.61
C PHE A 118 9.06 -4.69 -5.92
N VAL A 119 10.00 -5.61 -6.12
CA VAL A 119 10.80 -5.67 -7.36
C VAL A 119 9.90 -5.96 -8.56
N LEU A 120 8.94 -6.86 -8.45
CA LEU A 120 7.98 -7.15 -9.52
C LEU A 120 7.11 -5.92 -9.85
N THR A 121 6.63 -5.20 -8.83
CA THR A 121 5.91 -3.94 -8.99
C THR A 121 6.77 -2.88 -9.67
N LEU A 122 8.04 -2.77 -9.28
CA LEU A 122 9.00 -1.83 -9.88
C LEU A 122 9.28 -2.18 -11.34
N VAL A 123 9.53 -3.45 -11.65
CA VAL A 123 9.75 -3.93 -13.02
C VAL A 123 8.53 -3.64 -13.89
N ARG A 124 7.32 -3.89 -13.38
CA ARG A 124 6.07 -3.53 -14.08
C ARG A 124 5.94 -2.03 -14.29
N ALA A 125 6.28 -1.22 -13.30
CA ALA A 125 6.25 0.24 -13.43
C ALA A 125 7.33 0.77 -14.41
N VAL A 126 8.47 0.09 -14.55
CA VAL A 126 9.56 0.54 -15.42
C VAL A 126 9.37 0.08 -16.88
N ARG A 127 8.71 -1.07 -17.13
CA ARG A 127 8.46 -1.57 -18.49
C ARG A 127 7.80 -0.54 -19.43
N PRO A 128 6.76 0.22 -19.04
CA PRO A 128 6.15 1.27 -19.88
C PRO A 128 7.11 2.42 -20.17
N ILE A 129 7.91 2.82 -19.17
CA ILE A 129 8.91 3.89 -19.31
C ILE A 129 9.92 3.51 -20.39
N HIS A 130 10.36 2.25 -20.41
CA HIS A 130 11.32 1.76 -21.39
C HIS A 130 10.76 1.74 -22.83
N LYS A 131 9.43 1.72 -23.00
CA LYS A 131 8.76 1.84 -24.31
C LYS A 131 8.62 3.28 -24.79
N GLY A 132 9.26 4.25 -24.13
CA GLY A 132 9.21 5.66 -24.52
C GLY A 132 7.91 6.39 -24.11
N GLN A 133 7.08 5.77 -23.26
CA GLN A 133 5.97 6.48 -22.63
C GLN A 133 6.49 7.25 -21.42
N ASP A 134 6.95 8.47 -21.66
CA ASP A 134 7.40 9.40 -20.63
C ASP A 134 6.20 9.91 -19.82
N ASN A 135 5.74 9.09 -18.89
CA ASN A 135 4.75 9.48 -17.90
C ASN A 135 5.48 10.10 -16.69
N PRO A 136 5.44 11.43 -16.51
CA PRO A 136 6.11 12.08 -15.38
C PRO A 136 5.59 11.56 -14.04
N LEU A 137 4.34 11.11 -13.98
CA LEU A 137 3.74 10.48 -12.81
C LEU A 137 4.46 9.19 -12.43
N LEU A 138 4.69 8.31 -13.40
CA LEU A 138 5.27 6.99 -13.16
C LEU A 138 6.72 7.12 -12.68
N LYS A 139 7.47 8.08 -13.24
CA LYS A 139 8.84 8.40 -12.80
C LYS A 139 8.88 8.93 -11.37
N CYS A 140 7.92 9.79 -11.00
CA CYS A 140 7.80 10.30 -9.63
C CYS A 140 7.47 9.16 -8.66
N LEU A 141 6.47 8.33 -9.00
CA LEU A 141 6.03 7.18 -8.19
C LEU A 141 7.15 6.17 -7.96
N VAL A 142 7.88 5.80 -9.03
CA VAL A 142 9.01 4.86 -8.95
C VAL A 142 10.11 5.41 -8.07
N ARG A 143 10.48 6.70 -8.23
CA ARG A 143 11.53 7.32 -7.41
C ARG A 143 11.14 7.38 -5.93
N ASP A 144 9.95 7.89 -5.64
CA ASP A 144 9.51 8.13 -4.26
C ASP A 144 9.18 6.80 -3.56
N GLY A 145 8.61 5.82 -4.29
CA GLY A 145 8.39 4.47 -3.81
C GLY A 145 9.68 3.70 -3.53
N THR A 146 10.74 3.91 -4.33
CA THR A 146 12.06 3.29 -4.09
C THR A 146 12.71 3.83 -2.82
N ILE A 147 12.63 5.15 -2.59
CA ILE A 147 13.15 5.76 -1.36
C ILE A 147 12.38 5.25 -0.14
N PHE A 148 11.05 5.15 -0.25
CA PHE A 148 10.20 4.57 0.78
C PHE A 148 10.65 3.15 1.14
N TYR A 149 10.78 2.28 0.12
CA TYR A 149 11.15 0.89 0.31
C TYR A 149 12.53 0.73 0.96
N LEU A 150 13.54 1.49 0.50
CA LEU A 150 14.87 1.48 1.12
C LEU A 150 14.83 1.85 2.60
N ALA A 151 14.05 2.87 2.97
CA ALA A 151 13.93 3.28 4.36
C ALA A 151 13.27 2.19 5.22
N VAL A 152 12.25 1.50 4.71
CA VAL A 152 11.61 0.36 5.38
C VAL A 152 12.60 -0.79 5.56
N VAL A 153 13.33 -1.16 4.52
CA VAL A 153 14.36 -2.23 4.58
C VAL A 153 15.42 -1.92 5.64
N VAL A 154 15.89 -0.67 5.72
CA VAL A 154 16.86 -0.25 6.75
C VAL A 154 16.25 -0.34 8.15
N CYS A 155 15.00 0.08 8.35
CA CYS A 155 14.34 0.02 9.66
C CYS A 155 14.09 -1.42 10.12
N VAL A 156 13.59 -2.28 9.23
CA VAL A 156 13.37 -3.70 9.50
C VAL A 156 14.70 -4.42 9.72
N GLY A 157 15.72 -4.11 8.91
CA GLY A 157 17.07 -4.63 9.07
C GLY A 157 17.68 -4.23 10.41
N PHE A 158 17.49 -2.98 10.85
CA PHE A 158 17.92 -2.53 12.18
C PHE A 158 17.24 -3.32 13.31
N ALA A 159 15.92 -3.54 13.22
CA ALA A 159 15.19 -4.33 14.21
C ALA A 159 15.65 -5.81 14.21
N ALA A 160 15.90 -6.38 13.03
CA ALA A 160 16.38 -7.75 12.89
C ALA A 160 17.80 -7.92 13.46
N ILE A 161 18.72 -7.01 13.14
CA ILE A 161 20.11 -7.04 13.63
C ILE A 161 20.15 -6.76 15.13
N GLY A 162 19.49 -5.70 15.60
CA GLY A 162 19.47 -5.34 17.02
C GLY A 162 18.84 -6.44 17.88
N GLY A 163 17.86 -7.09 17.28
CA GLY A 163 17.30 -8.32 17.78
C GLY A 163 18.30 -9.47 17.91
N ALA A 164 19.02 -9.81 16.84
CA ALA A 164 19.94 -10.95 16.79
C ALA A 164 21.13 -10.85 17.77
N LEU A 165 21.34 -9.69 18.41
CA LEU A 165 22.38 -9.51 19.41
C LEU A 165 22.05 -10.30 20.70
N PRO A 166 23.04 -10.98 21.31
CA PRO A 166 22.84 -11.82 22.50
C PRO A 166 22.52 -11.02 23.78
N PHE A 167 22.60 -9.69 23.74
CA PHE A 167 22.40 -8.83 24.91
C PHE A 167 20.91 -8.49 25.10
N LYS A 168 20.28 -9.11 26.09
CA LYS A 168 18.86 -8.91 26.45
C LYS A 168 18.47 -7.43 26.64
N ASN A 169 19.39 -6.62 27.16
CA ASN A 169 19.14 -5.19 27.42
C ASN A 169 19.06 -4.35 26.12
N ILE A 170 19.55 -4.88 25.00
CA ILE A 170 19.58 -4.18 23.70
C ILE A 170 18.51 -4.76 22.77
N SER A 171 18.33 -6.08 22.76
CA SER A 171 17.42 -6.77 21.84
C SER A 171 15.94 -6.43 22.10
N LEU A 172 15.55 -6.32 23.37
CA LEU A 172 14.17 -6.02 23.76
C LEU A 172 13.73 -4.62 23.30
N PRO A 173 14.43 -3.53 23.65
CA PRO A 173 14.06 -2.20 23.18
C PRO A 173 14.22 -2.06 21.65
N ALA A 174 15.16 -2.76 21.01
CA ALA A 174 15.28 -2.71 19.55
C ALA A 174 13.99 -3.18 18.85
N VAL A 175 13.41 -4.30 19.30
CA VAL A 175 12.18 -4.87 18.73
C VAL A 175 10.93 -4.06 19.13
N PHE A 176 10.88 -3.57 20.38
CA PHE A 176 9.69 -2.88 20.91
C PHE A 176 9.76 -1.35 20.90
N SER A 177 10.78 -0.75 20.26
CA SER A 177 11.01 0.71 20.25
C SER A 177 9.89 1.54 19.62
N GLY A 178 8.91 0.92 18.94
CA GLY A 178 7.94 1.64 18.12
C GLY A 178 8.60 2.42 16.96
N PHE A 179 9.89 2.20 16.70
CA PHE A 179 10.63 2.93 15.68
C PHE A 179 10.12 2.63 14.27
N VAL A 180 9.93 1.35 13.95
CA VAL A 180 9.39 0.91 12.66
C VAL A 180 8.03 1.54 12.35
N PRO A 181 7.00 1.46 13.21
CA PRO A 181 5.71 2.10 12.92
C PRO A 181 5.79 3.63 12.87
N ALA A 182 6.64 4.27 13.67
CA ALA A 182 6.83 5.73 13.60
C ALA A 182 7.43 6.16 12.25
N VAL A 183 8.46 5.47 11.78
CA VAL A 183 9.08 5.75 10.46
C VAL A 183 8.09 5.46 9.33
N LEU A 184 7.38 4.33 9.37
CA LEU A 184 6.34 4.01 8.39
C LEU A 184 5.26 5.10 8.32
N SER A 185 4.79 5.61 9.47
CA SER A 185 3.80 6.69 9.50
C SER A 185 4.31 7.97 8.82
N ILE A 186 5.54 8.39 9.13
CA ILE A 186 6.17 9.58 8.52
C ILE A 186 6.30 9.40 7.00
N LEU A 187 6.78 8.23 6.57
CA LEU A 187 6.99 7.92 5.17
C LEU A 187 5.68 7.85 4.39
N SER A 188 4.64 7.22 4.96
CA SER A 188 3.31 7.15 4.35
C SER A 188 2.68 8.53 4.17
N ASN A 189 2.82 9.42 5.16
CA ASN A 189 2.34 10.80 5.05
C ASN A 189 3.07 11.56 3.93
N ARG A 190 4.40 11.40 3.82
CA ARG A 190 5.17 12.03 2.73
C ARG A 190 4.75 11.52 1.35
N LEU A 191 4.56 10.21 1.21
CA LEU A 191 4.10 9.60 -0.04
C LEU A 191 2.70 10.12 -0.42
N LEU A 192 1.78 10.21 0.55
CA LEU A 192 0.43 10.73 0.33
C LEU A 192 0.45 12.20 -0.12
N PHE A 193 1.25 13.06 0.52
CA PHE A 193 1.36 14.46 0.12
C PHE A 193 2.00 14.62 -1.26
N ASN A 194 3.03 13.83 -1.58
CA ASN A 194 3.64 13.85 -2.91
C ASN A 194 2.62 13.43 -3.98
N LEU A 195 1.85 12.37 -3.74
CA LEU A 195 0.76 11.95 -4.63
C LEU A 195 -0.30 13.03 -4.80
N HIS A 196 -0.71 13.70 -3.71
CA HIS A 196 -1.71 14.75 -3.78
C HIS A 196 -1.21 15.97 -4.56
N SER A 197 0.05 16.38 -4.35
CA SER A 197 0.66 17.47 -5.11
C SER A 197 0.78 17.14 -6.60
N LEU A 198 1.09 15.89 -6.93
CA LEU A 198 1.19 15.39 -8.29
C LEU A 198 -0.17 15.31 -8.96
N ALA A 199 -1.20 14.84 -8.24
CA ALA A 199 -2.57 14.82 -8.72
C ALA A 199 -3.08 16.24 -9.00
N ALA A 200 -2.76 17.21 -8.14
CA ALA A 200 -3.11 18.61 -8.35
C ALA A 200 -2.42 19.20 -9.59
N GLU A 201 -1.17 18.82 -9.86
CA GLU A 201 -0.45 19.27 -11.05
C GLU A 201 -0.98 18.61 -12.33
N MET A 202 -1.33 17.31 -12.29
CA MET A 202 -2.02 16.65 -13.41
C MET A 202 -3.40 17.27 -13.67
N ALA A 203 -4.13 17.64 -12.62
CA ALA A 203 -5.41 18.32 -12.75
C ALA A 203 -5.27 19.72 -13.40
N ARG A 204 -4.08 20.32 -13.44
CA ARG A 204 -3.86 21.57 -14.19
C ARG A 204 -3.65 21.36 -15.68
N GLN A 205 -3.31 20.16 -16.12
CA GLN A 205 -3.12 19.88 -17.54
C GLN A 205 -4.50 19.67 -18.19
N PRO A 206 -4.94 20.55 -19.12
CA PRO A 206 -6.27 20.45 -19.72
C PRO A 206 -6.44 19.17 -20.55
N THR A 207 -5.34 18.60 -21.05
CA THR A 207 -5.30 17.30 -21.72
C THR A 207 -5.60 16.11 -20.79
N PHE A 208 -5.39 16.29 -19.48
CA PHE A 208 -5.66 15.26 -18.47
C PHE A 208 -7.04 15.41 -17.82
N ILE A 209 -7.59 16.63 -17.72
CA ILE A 209 -8.98 16.85 -17.26
C ILE A 209 -9.98 16.22 -18.25
N LEU A 210 -9.66 16.23 -19.54
CA LEU A 210 -10.35 15.45 -20.57
C LEU A 210 -9.88 13.99 -20.56
N ASN A 211 -9.75 13.37 -19.38
CA ASN A 211 -9.42 11.96 -19.27
C ASN A 211 -10.51 11.15 -19.98
N ASN A 212 -10.12 10.07 -20.65
CA ASN A 212 -11.00 9.21 -21.45
C ASN A 212 -12.27 8.76 -20.69
N LEU A 213 -12.25 8.75 -19.35
CA LEU A 213 -13.41 8.40 -18.53
C LEU A 213 -14.49 9.49 -18.50
N GLU A 214 -14.12 10.77 -18.44
CA GLU A 214 -15.07 11.89 -18.57
C GLU A 214 -15.43 12.14 -20.04
N LEU A 215 -14.47 11.99 -20.97
CA LEU A 215 -14.78 11.96 -22.41
C LEU A 215 -15.70 10.79 -22.80
N SER A 216 -15.64 9.63 -22.12
CA SER A 216 -16.56 8.51 -22.37
C SER A 216 -17.95 8.72 -21.79
N ARG A 217 -18.09 9.63 -20.83
CA ARG A 217 -19.39 10.02 -20.27
C ARG A 217 -20.07 11.07 -21.13
N LEU A 218 -19.29 11.87 -21.85
CA LEU A 218 -19.79 12.76 -22.87
C LEU A 218 -20.09 11.91 -24.12
N ASP A 219 -21.34 11.90 -24.55
CA ASP A 219 -21.74 11.21 -25.78
C ASP A 219 -21.20 12.01 -26.98
N LEU A 220 -19.93 11.78 -27.29
CA LEU A 220 -19.19 12.49 -28.31
C LEU A 220 -19.51 11.89 -29.67
N ARG A 221 -20.27 12.63 -30.49
CA ARG A 221 -20.45 12.29 -31.90
C ARG A 221 -19.37 12.96 -32.74
N LYS A 222 -18.69 12.15 -33.56
CA LYS A 222 -17.74 12.68 -34.55
C LYS A 222 -18.50 13.57 -35.55
N GLY A 223 -17.98 14.78 -35.78
CA GLY A 223 -18.58 15.73 -36.71
C GLY A 223 -18.34 15.37 -38.17
N GLY A 224 -18.91 16.18 -39.08
CA GLY A 224 -18.72 16.00 -40.53
C GLY A 224 -17.28 16.26 -41.00
N THR A 225 -16.45 16.84 -40.14
CA THR A 225 -15.05 17.18 -40.38
C THR A 225 -14.18 16.47 -39.35
N ASP A 226 -13.00 15.94 -39.75
CA ASP A 226 -12.13 15.15 -38.86
C ASP A 226 -11.61 15.93 -37.62
N THR A 227 -11.79 17.25 -37.58
CA THR A 227 -11.35 18.13 -36.49
C THR A 227 -12.48 18.53 -35.53
N GLU A 228 -13.70 18.03 -35.73
CA GLU A 228 -14.88 18.47 -34.97
C GLU A 228 -15.52 17.32 -34.20
N PHE A 229 -15.88 17.57 -32.94
CA PHE A 229 -16.66 16.66 -32.10
C PHE A 229 -17.87 17.41 -31.56
N PHE A 230 -19.04 16.78 -31.63
CA PHE A 230 -20.28 17.27 -31.05
C PHE A 230 -20.51 16.57 -29.72
N VAL A 231 -20.70 17.36 -28.66
CA VAL A 231 -21.16 16.87 -27.36
C VAL A 231 -22.68 17.00 -27.34
N ASP A 232 -23.40 15.88 -27.35
CA ASP A 232 -24.86 15.91 -27.16
C ASP A 232 -25.17 16.17 -25.67
N CYS A 233 -25.46 17.42 -25.32
CA CYS A 233 -25.99 17.75 -23.99
C CYS A 233 -27.49 17.42 -23.97
N ASN A 234 -27.92 16.50 -23.11
CA ASN A 234 -29.35 16.26 -22.92
C ASN A 234 -29.97 17.51 -22.27
N ALA A 235 -31.05 18.03 -22.84
CA ALA A 235 -31.65 19.29 -22.40
C ALA A 235 -32.19 19.22 -20.95
N ASP A 236 -32.53 18.02 -20.49
CA ASP A 236 -33.06 17.77 -19.14
C ASP A 236 -31.99 17.99 -18.03
N ASP A 237 -30.70 17.93 -18.35
CA ASP A 237 -29.61 18.13 -17.37
C ASP A 237 -29.26 19.62 -17.15
N LEU A 238 -29.79 20.53 -17.98
CA LEU A 238 -29.54 21.97 -17.90
C LEU A 238 -30.47 22.70 -16.92
N ASP A 239 -31.44 22.02 -16.32
CA ASP A 239 -32.44 22.66 -15.44
C ASP A 239 -31.90 23.08 -14.05
N ILE A 240 -30.65 22.70 -13.69
CA ILE A 240 -30.08 22.99 -12.36
C ILE A 240 -29.33 24.34 -12.32
N VAL A 241 -28.97 24.91 -13.47
CA VAL A 241 -28.21 26.17 -13.53
C VAL A 241 -28.89 27.13 -14.50
N ASP A 242 -30.13 27.54 -14.24
CA ASP A 242 -30.46 28.93 -14.54
C ASP A 242 -31.55 29.58 -13.69
N ARG A 243 -31.15 30.73 -13.14
CA ARG A 243 -32.05 31.82 -12.83
C ARG A 243 -32.75 32.25 -14.13
N PRO A 244 -33.98 32.80 -14.07
CA PRO A 244 -34.74 33.11 -15.26
C PRO A 244 -34.13 34.28 -16.05
N LEU A 245 -33.31 33.98 -17.05
CA LEU A 245 -33.05 34.88 -18.17
C LEU A 245 -33.93 34.47 -19.35
N LYS A 246 -35.02 35.22 -19.50
CA LYS A 246 -35.97 35.10 -20.59
C LYS A 246 -35.30 35.33 -21.95
N SER A 247 -35.60 34.41 -22.87
CA SER A 247 -35.92 34.68 -24.29
C SER A 247 -34.79 35.15 -25.22
N ALA A 248 -34.23 34.21 -26.00
CA ALA A 248 -34.36 34.14 -27.47
C ALA A 248 -33.29 33.21 -28.07
N ARG A 249 -33.71 32.21 -28.86
CA ARG A 249 -32.90 31.28 -29.69
C ARG A 249 -31.60 30.76 -29.05
N GLY A 250 -31.65 29.51 -28.58
CA GLY A 250 -30.51 28.82 -27.95
C GLY A 250 -29.21 28.95 -28.76
N PRO A 251 -28.12 29.42 -28.13
CA PRO A 251 -26.83 29.56 -28.79
C PRO A 251 -26.24 28.18 -29.08
N ARG A 252 -25.94 27.92 -30.36
CA ARG A 252 -25.12 26.77 -30.77
C ARG A 252 -23.66 27.14 -30.47
N ILE A 253 -23.17 26.72 -29.30
CA ILE A 253 -21.79 26.97 -28.90
C ILE A 253 -20.90 25.98 -29.67
N SER A 254 -20.34 26.43 -30.80
CA SER A 254 -19.26 25.74 -31.48
C SER A 254 -17.95 26.12 -30.80
N ILE A 255 -17.36 25.19 -30.06
CA ILE A 255 -16.01 25.36 -29.50
C ILE A 255 -15.03 24.95 -30.60
N THR A 256 -14.59 25.89 -31.42
CA THR A 256 -13.55 25.66 -32.43
C THR A 256 -12.19 25.71 -31.74
N GLY A 257 -11.81 24.60 -31.10
CA GLY A 257 -10.46 24.43 -30.57
C GLY A 257 -9.47 24.21 -31.71
N THR A 258 -8.53 25.13 -31.90
CA THR A 258 -7.36 24.88 -32.75
C THR A 258 -6.47 23.87 -32.01
N ILE A 259 -6.69 22.59 -32.27
CA ILE A 259 -5.78 21.53 -31.84
C ILE A 259 -4.44 21.84 -32.52
N TRP A 260 -3.45 22.24 -31.73
CA TRP A 260 -2.06 22.32 -32.15
C TRP A 260 -1.63 20.91 -32.52
N SER A 261 -1.80 20.55 -33.78
CA SER A 261 -1.25 19.33 -34.35
C SER A 261 0.26 19.52 -34.45
N SER A 262 0.97 19.19 -33.38
CA SER A 262 2.34 18.73 -33.54
C SER A 262 2.34 17.64 -34.62
N PRO A 263 3.31 17.62 -35.56
CA PRO A 263 3.31 16.71 -36.69
C PRO A 263 3.37 15.27 -36.19
N LEU A 264 2.20 14.66 -36.05
CA LEU A 264 2.04 13.24 -35.84
C LEU A 264 2.42 12.57 -37.15
N GLU A 265 3.62 12.01 -37.12
CA GLU A 265 4.11 10.98 -38.02
C GLU A 265 2.95 9.99 -38.29
N LYS A 266 2.54 9.86 -39.56
CA LYS A 266 1.51 8.94 -40.03
C LYS A 266 1.94 7.51 -39.71
N GLY A 267 1.65 7.04 -38.50
CA GLY A 267 1.68 5.64 -38.14
C GLY A 267 0.56 4.90 -38.86
N ASP A 268 0.93 3.83 -39.56
CA ASP A 268 0.08 2.94 -40.34
C ASP A 268 -0.83 2.13 -39.39
N TRP A 269 -2.05 2.62 -39.12
CA TRP A 269 -3.02 2.01 -38.20
C TRP A 269 -3.85 0.86 -38.82
N ASP A 270 -3.55 0.46 -40.07
CA ASP A 270 -4.34 -0.53 -40.83
C ASP A 270 -3.93 -2.00 -40.60
N LYS A 271 -3.04 -2.29 -39.64
CA LYS A 271 -2.66 -3.69 -39.32
C LYS A 271 -3.45 -4.18 -38.12
N GLY A 272 -4.63 -4.74 -38.43
CA GLY A 272 -5.53 -5.40 -37.49
C GLY A 272 -4.99 -6.72 -36.95
N ASP A 273 -4.05 -6.64 -36.01
CA ASP A 273 -3.67 -7.75 -35.14
C ASP A 273 -3.95 -7.36 -33.68
N TRP A 274 -5.18 -7.64 -33.24
CA TRP A 274 -5.54 -7.68 -31.81
C TRP A 274 -5.73 -9.16 -31.43
N PHE A 275 -4.72 -9.73 -30.79
CA PHE A 275 -4.81 -10.92 -29.94
C PHE A 275 -4.20 -10.58 -28.58
#